data_AF-A0A921BME8-F1
#
_entry.id   AF-A0A921BME8-F1
#
_cell.length_a   1.000
_cell.length_b   1.000
_cell.length_c   1.000
_cell.angle_alpha   90.00
_cell.angle_beta   90.00
_cell.angle_gamma   90.00
#
_symmetry.space_group_name_H-M   'P 1'
#
loop_
_entity.id
_entity.type
_entity.pdbx_description
1 polymer ?
#
loop_
_entity_poly.entity_id
_entity_poly.type
_entity_poly.pdbx_seq_one_letter_code
_entity_poly.pdbx_strand_id
1 'polypeptide(L)'
;MSIPELGTVEARQVPLVFLTSNGTRELSEAPKRRCPYLYIDYPDLEREREIVSAKGPGVDENLADQVARIVRSIRPNGPQEGSVGVRDPGLGPDTGPSGH
;
A
#
# COMPACT_ATOMS: atom_id res chain seq x y z
N MET A 1 7.95 -26.66 0.62
CA MET A 1 9.02 -25.78 1.16
C MET A 1 9.61 -26.49 2.37
N SER A 2 10.92 -26.68 2.43
CA SER A 2 11.57 -27.37 3.55
C SER A 2 11.94 -26.35 4.64
N ILE A 3 11.49 -26.60 5.86
CA ILE A 3 11.94 -25.87 7.05
C ILE A 3 12.99 -26.75 7.71
N PRO A 4 14.23 -26.27 7.94
CA PRO A 4 15.36 -27.13 8.34
C PRO A 4 15.10 -27.97 9.59
N GLU A 5 14.26 -27.50 10.51
CA GLU A 5 13.92 -28.17 11.78
C GLU A 5 12.66 -29.06 11.70
N LEU A 6 11.86 -28.97 10.63
CA LEU A 6 10.54 -29.60 10.51
C LEU A 6 10.37 -30.47 9.25
N GLY A 7 11.39 -30.57 8.39
CA GLY A 7 11.33 -31.31 7.13
C GLY A 7 10.49 -30.63 6.05
N THR A 8 10.29 -31.34 4.93
CA THR A 8 9.50 -30.84 3.79
C THR A 8 8.01 -31.02 4.06
N VAL A 9 7.30 -29.92 4.27
CA VAL A 9 5.83 -29.93 4.34
C VAL A 9 5.26 -29.74 2.94
N GLU A 10 4.55 -30.75 2.44
CA GLU A 10 3.77 -30.69 1.21
C GLU A 10 2.49 -29.87 1.45
N ALA A 11 2.29 -28.84 0.63
CA ALA A 11 1.12 -27.96 0.76
C ALA A 11 -0.11 -28.64 0.15
N ARG A 12 -1.17 -28.80 0.95
CA ARG A 12 -2.46 -29.38 0.48
C ARG A 12 -3.26 -28.45 -0.44
N GLN A 13 -2.93 -27.16 -0.43
CA GLN A 13 -3.55 -26.11 -1.24
C GLN A 13 -2.51 -25.04 -1.59
N VAL A 14 -2.73 -24.30 -2.69
CA VAL A 14 -1.87 -23.16 -3.07
C VAL A 14 -2.10 -22.02 -2.05
N PRO A 15 -1.09 -21.60 -1.28
CA PRO A 15 -1.26 -20.54 -0.30
C PRO A 15 -1.30 -19.17 -0.97
N LEU A 16 -2.30 -18.34 -0.61
CA LEU A 16 -2.27 -16.91 -0.90
C LEU A 16 -1.41 -16.20 0.14
N VAL A 17 -0.43 -15.41 -0.32
CA VAL A 17 0.51 -14.69 0.54
C VAL A 17 0.38 -13.19 0.31
N PHE A 18 0.10 -12.45 1.38
CA PHE A 18 0.08 -11.00 1.39
C PHE A 18 1.27 -10.47 2.18
N LEU A 19 2.03 -9.56 1.58
CA LEU A 19 3.10 -8.84 2.25
C LEU A 19 2.66 -7.39 2.43
N THR A 20 2.75 -6.90 3.67
CA THR A 20 2.48 -5.49 3.99
C THR A 20 3.77 -4.82 4.42
N SER A 21 3.92 -3.54 4.05
CA SER A 21 5.00 -2.67 4.50
C SER A 21 4.37 -1.36 4.96
N ASN A 22 4.95 -0.76 5.99
CA ASN A 22 4.57 0.56 6.47
C ASN A 22 5.23 1.69 5.67
N GLY A 23 5.89 1.38 4.55
CA GLY A 23 6.49 2.35 3.63
C GLY A 23 7.68 3.12 4.22
N THR A 24 8.15 2.80 5.44
CA THR A 24 9.29 3.49 6.07
C THR A 24 10.63 3.06 5.48
N ARG A 25 10.65 1.97 4.71
CA ARG A 25 11.78 1.50 3.95
C ARG A 25 11.30 1.01 2.59
N GLU A 26 12.07 1.33 1.55
CA GLU A 26 11.82 0.79 0.23
C GLU A 26 11.90 -0.74 0.23
N LEU A 27 10.91 -1.37 -0.40
CA LEU A 27 10.96 -2.81 -0.68
C LEU A 27 12.17 -3.11 -1.57
N SER A 28 12.90 -4.16 -1.23
CA SER A 28 14.01 -4.63 -2.07
C SER A 28 13.52 -5.17 -3.41
N GLU A 29 14.43 -5.33 -4.37
CA GLU A 29 14.12 -5.85 -5.71
C GLU A 29 13.54 -7.27 -5.70
N ALA A 30 13.91 -8.06 -4.69
CA ALA A 30 13.55 -9.47 -4.59
C ALA A 30 12.02 -9.70 -4.44
N PRO A 31 11.28 -8.98 -3.57
CA PRO A 31 9.82 -9.01 -3.57
C PRO A 31 9.18 -8.31 -4.77
N LYS A 32 9.70 -7.15 -5.19
CA LYS A 32 9.13 -6.35 -6.29
C LYS A 32 9.00 -7.13 -7.60
N ARG A 33 9.99 -7.98 -7.92
CA ARG A 33 9.98 -8.80 -9.15
C ARG A 33 9.08 -10.03 -9.09
N ARG A 34 8.58 -10.40 -7.92
CA ARG A 34 7.81 -11.64 -7.69
C ARG A 34 6.37 -11.40 -7.27
N CYS A 35 6.04 -10.19 -6.84
CA CYS A 35 4.72 -9.85 -6.32
C CYS A 35 4.25 -8.53 -6.94
N PRO A 36 3.01 -8.46 -7.45
CA PRO A 36 2.37 -7.19 -7.73
C PRO A 36 2.41 -6.29 -6.50
N TYR A 37 2.77 -5.02 -6.70
CA TYR A 37 2.90 -4.06 -5.62
C TYR A 37 1.85 -2.96 -5.75
N LEU A 38 1.07 -2.78 -4.68
CA LEU A 38 0.10 -1.71 -4.55
C LEU A 38 0.59 -0.74 -3.48
N TYR A 39 0.82 0.50 -3.88
CA TYR A 39 0.98 1.60 -2.94
C TYR A 39 -0.39 2.22 -2.66
N ILE A 40 -0.72 2.38 -1.37
CA ILE A 40 -2.00 2.94 -0.93
C ILE A 40 -1.69 4.26 -0.26
N ASP A 41 -2.08 5.35 -0.92
CA ASP A 41 -1.99 6.70 -0.36
C ASP A 41 -3.01 6.92 0.76
N TYR A 42 -2.77 7.97 1.54
CA TYR A 42 -3.79 8.45 2.46
C TYR A 42 -5.04 8.91 1.68
N PRO A 43 -6.24 8.65 2.21
CA PRO A 43 -7.47 9.11 1.58
C PRO A 43 -7.49 10.64 1.47
N ASP A 44 -8.22 11.14 0.48
CA ASP A 44 -8.62 12.54 0.47
C ASP A 44 -9.54 12.87 1.65
N LEU A 45 -9.81 14.16 1.85
CA LEU A 45 -10.59 14.63 2.98
C LEU A 45 -12.02 14.08 2.99
N GLU A 46 -12.64 13.96 1.82
CA GLU A 46 -14.02 13.49 1.69
C GLU A 46 -14.10 12.01 2.10
N ARG A 47 -13.20 11.20 1.55
CA ARG A 47 -13.10 9.78 1.90
C ARG A 47 -12.71 9.56 3.35
N GLU A 48 -11.86 10.41 3.90
CA GLU A 48 -11.47 10.35 5.32
C GLU A 48 -12.65 10.64 6.25
N ARG A 49 -13.49 11.64 5.92
CA ARG A 49 -14.75 11.89 6.65
C ARG A 49 -15.69 10.70 6.61
N GLU A 50 -15.90 10.10 5.43
CA GLU A 50 -16.73 8.90 5.30
C GLU A 50 -16.23 7.75 6.19
N ILE A 51 -14.91 7.54 6.22
CA ILE A 51 -14.29 6.51 7.08
C ILE A 51 -14.54 6.82 8.55
N VAL A 52 -14.40 8.08 8.98
CA VAL A 52 -14.66 8.49 10.37
C VAL A 52 -16.12 8.25 10.73
N SER A 53 -17.06 8.68 9.89
CA SER A 53 -18.51 8.47 10.10
C SER A 53 -18.89 6.99 10.13
N ALA A 54 -18.28 6.16 9.27
CA ALA A 54 -18.51 4.72 9.26
C ALA A 54 -17.96 4.01 10.50
N LYS A 55 -16.83 4.47 11.05
CA LYS A 55 -16.22 3.89 12.26
C LYS A 55 -16.79 4.43 13.56
N GLY A 56 -17.35 5.63 13.54
CA GLY A 56 -17.99 6.30 14.67
C GLY A 56 -19.48 6.54 14.41
N PRO A 57 -20.33 5.49 14.42
CA PRO A 57 -21.76 5.68 14.25
C PRO A 57 -22.30 6.59 15.36
N GLY A 58 -22.91 7.72 14.98
CA GLY A 58 -23.40 8.76 15.89
C GLY A 58 -22.50 9.98 16.05
N VAL A 59 -21.35 10.02 15.35
CA VAL A 59 -20.55 11.25 15.24
C VAL A 59 -21.26 12.25 14.34
N ASP A 60 -21.40 13.49 14.80
CA ASP A 60 -21.94 14.60 14.01
C ASP A 60 -21.05 14.90 12.80
N GLU A 61 -21.64 15.30 11.66
CA GLU A 61 -20.89 15.58 10.43
C GLU A 61 -19.81 16.64 10.62
N ASN A 62 -20.07 17.68 11.43
CA ASN A 62 -19.07 18.72 11.69
C ASN A 62 -17.91 18.17 12.51
N LEU A 63 -18.19 17.27 13.46
CA LEU A 63 -17.16 16.63 14.25
C LEU A 63 -16.32 15.68 13.38
N ALA A 64 -16.95 14.92 12.48
CA ALA A 64 -16.25 14.07 11.52
C ALA A 64 -15.32 14.90 10.61
N ASP A 65 -15.77 16.07 10.13
CA ASP A 65 -14.93 17.00 9.37
C ASP A 65 -13.75 17.52 10.19
N GLN A 66 -14.00 18.00 11.40
CA GLN A 66 -12.95 18.52 12.27
C GLN A 66 -11.87 17.48 12.54
N VAL A 67 -12.27 16.24 12.86
CA VAL A 67 -11.34 15.13 13.08
C VAL A 67 -10.51 14.85 11.82
N ALA A 68 -11.16 14.74 10.66
CA ALA A 68 -10.46 14.48 9.40
C ALA A 68 -9.43 15.58 9.08
N ARG A 69 -9.78 16.86 9.30
CA ARG A 69 -8.86 17.99 9.12
C ARG A 69 -7.70 17.99 10.09
N ILE A 70 -7.94 17.66 11.37
CA ILE A 70 -6.88 17.59 12.40
C ILE A 70 -5.91 16.45 12.06
N VAL A 71 -6.42 15.27 11.73
CA VAL A 71 -5.58 14.12 11.34
C VAL A 71 -4.71 14.49 10.13
N ARG A 72 -5.28 15.21 9.16
CA ARG A 72 -4.53 15.69 8.00
C ARG A 72 -3.45 16.73 8.36
N SER A 73 -3.69 17.59 9.35
CA SER A 73 -2.72 18.64 9.73
C SER A 73 -1.54 18.11 10.55
N ILE A 74 -1.72 17.03 11.30
CA ILE A 74 -0.65 16.42 12.11
C ILE A 74 0.20 15.40 11.34
N ARG A 75 -0.19 15.08 10.09
CA ARG A 75 0.56 14.13 9.26
C ARG A 75 1.91 14.75 8.87
N PRO A 76 3.03 14.02 9.07
CA PRO A 76 4.37 14.54 8.80
C PRO A 76 4.66 14.73 7.30
N ASN A 77 3.89 14.07 6.43
CA ASN A 77 3.97 14.22 4.98
C ASN A 77 2.72 14.98 4.55
N GLY A 78 2.87 16.19 4.00
CA GLY A 78 1.79 17.06 3.53
C GLY A 78 0.89 16.39 2.47
N PRO A 79 -0.08 17.12 1.88
CA PRO A 79 -1.06 16.55 0.96
C PRO A 79 -0.34 15.86 -0.21
N GLN A 80 -0.34 14.53 -0.22
CA GLN A 80 0.13 13.75 -1.35
C GLN A 80 -1.04 13.66 -2.32
N GLU A 81 -0.95 14.35 -3.46
CA GLU A 81 -1.81 14.07 -4.61
C GLU A 81 -1.43 12.68 -5.12
N GLY A 82 -2.08 11.66 -4.59
CA GLY A 82 -1.80 10.26 -4.86
C GLY A 82 -2.61 9.75 -6.05
N SER A 83 -1.91 9.34 -7.10
CA SER A 83 -2.48 8.48 -8.14
C SER A 83 -2.43 7.04 -7.64
N VAL A 84 -3.59 6.38 -7.50
CA VAL A 84 -3.66 4.94 -7.32
C VAL A 84 -3.04 4.29 -8.56
N GLY A 85 -1.83 3.75 -8.40
CA GLY A 85 -1.08 3.13 -9.49
C GLY A 85 -0.62 1.75 -9.10
N VAL A 86 -1.11 0.73 -9.81
CA VAL A 86 -0.46 -0.59 -9.83
C VAL A 86 0.81 -0.40 -10.67
N ARG A 87 1.98 -0.49 -10.04
CA ARG A 87 3.24 -0.46 -10.79
C ARG A 87 3.54 -1.88 -11.25
N ASP A 88 3.43 -2.11 -12.55
CA ASP A 88 3.87 -3.36 -13.15
C ASP A 88 5.38 -3.54 -12.94
N PRO A 89 5.85 -4.71 -12.47
CA PRO A 89 7.26 -4.95 -12.18
C PRO A 89 8.14 -5.11 -13.44
N GLY A 90 7.61 -4.79 -14.63
CA GLY A 90 8.17 -5.18 -15.93
C GLY A 90 8.73 -4.08 -16.82
N LEU A 91 8.67 -2.79 -16.46
CA LEU A 91 9.25 -1.74 -17.31
C LEU A 91 10.58 -1.23 -16.74
N GLY A 92 11.66 -1.88 -17.14
CA GLY A 92 12.99 -1.29 -17.06
C GLY A 92 13.08 -0.03 -17.93
N PRO A 93 14.07 0.86 -17.70
CA PRO A 93 14.29 1.98 -18.60
C PRO A 93 14.54 1.43 -20.02
N ASP A 94 13.76 1.91 -20.97
CA ASP A 94 13.88 1.58 -22.39
C ASP A 94 15.26 2.05 -22.88
N THR A 95 16.27 1.17 -22.80
CA THR A 95 17.54 1.37 -23.48
C THR A 95 17.30 0.99 -24.94
N GLY A 96 16.80 1.95 -25.72
CA GLY A 96 16.76 1.86 -27.16
C GLY A 96 18.17 1.54 -27.71
N PRO A 97 18.28 0.74 -28.79
CA PRO A 97 19.57 0.25 -29.25
C PRO A 97 20.39 1.39 -29.87
N SER A 98 21.61 1.56 -29.36
CA SER A 98 22.70 2.21 -30.09
C SER A 98 23.17 1.30 -31.24
N GLY A 99 23.09 1.80 -32.47
CA GLY A 99 23.64 1.25 -33.71
C GLY A 99 22.93 1.92 -34.89
N HIS A 100 23.56 2.55 -35.87
CA HIS A 100 24.91 2.45 -36.42
C HIS A 100 25.41 3.83 -36.87
#